data_AF-A0A1I0XBH7-F1
#
_entry.id   AF-A0A1I0XBH7-F1
#
_cell.length_a   1.000
_cell.length_b   1.000
_cell.length_c   1.000
_cell.angle_alpha   90.00
_cell.angle_beta   90.00
_cell.angle_gamma   90.00
#
_symmetry.space_group_name_H-M   'P 1'
#
loop_
_entity.id
_entity.type
_entity.pdbx_description
1 polymer ?
#
loop_
_entity_poly.entity_id
_entity_poly.type
_entity_poly.pdbx_seq_one_letter_code
_entity_poly.pdbx_strand_id
1 'polypeptide(L)' 'MTTSTLGLIAGLLLTIAITTGGLLGLLLAVVLGTVGYLVGGHVDGEVDVRAMMRGRRE' A
#
# COMPACT_ATOMS: atom_id res chain seq x y z
N MET A 1 2.14 -10.79 -11.03
CA MET A 1 1.72 -9.68 -11.92
C MET A 1 2.95 -9.09 -12.59
N THR A 2 2.88 -8.66 -13.85
CA THR A 2 4.01 -7.98 -14.50
C THR A 2 4.13 -6.55 -13.98
N THR A 3 5.35 -6.00 -13.96
CA THR A 3 5.61 -4.60 -13.54
C THR A 3 4.73 -3.60 -14.28
N SER A 4 4.45 -3.85 -15.57
CA SER A 4 3.58 -3.00 -16.39
C SER A 4 2.13 -2.99 -15.90
N THR A 5 1.57 -4.13 -15.51
CA THR A 5 0.21 -4.21 -14.94
C THR A 5 0.15 -3.49 -13.59
N LEU A 6 1.18 -3.65 -12.76
CA LEU A 6 1.29 -2.98 -11.47
C LEU A 6 1.33 -1.45 -11.64
N GLY A 7 2.13 -0.96 -12.59
CA GLY A 7 2.20 0.46 -12.92
C GLY A 7 0.87 1.03 -13.43
N LEU A 8 0.15 0.27 -14.27
CA LEU A 8 -1.18 0.66 -14.76
C LEU A 8 -2.19 0.82 -13.61
N ILE A 9 -2.25 -0.17 -12.72
CA ILE A 9 -3.17 -0.14 -11.57
C ILE A 9 -2.81 1.02 -10.63
N ALA A 10 -1.52 1.19 -10.31
CA ALA A 10 -1.06 2.28 -9.45
C ALA A 10 -1.41 3.67 -10.03
N GLY A 11 -1.19 3.87 -11.35
CA GLY A 11 -1.50 5.13 -12.03
C GLY A 11 -3.00 5.45 -12.08
N LEU A 12 -3.85 4.45 -12.32
CA LEU A 12 -5.30 4.64 -12.29
C LEU A 12 -5.80 5.01 -10.90
N LEU A 13 -5.34 4.30 -9.86
CA LEU A 13 -5.72 4.58 -8.48
C LEU A 13 -5.26 5.98 -8.04
N LEU A 14 -4.04 6.37 -8.43
CA LEU A 14 -3.51 7.71 -8.15
C LEU A 14 -4.35 8.81 -8.81
N THR A 15 -4.77 8.60 -10.07
CA THR A 15 -5.62 9.56 -10.79
C THR A 15 -6.96 9.74 -10.08
N ILE A 16 -7.61 8.65 -9.67
CA ILE A 16 -8.90 8.69 -8.94
C ILE A 16 -8.75 9.41 -7.60
N ALA A 17 -7.67 9.15 -6.86
CA ALA A 17 -7.42 9.82 -5.58
C ALA A 17 -7.26 11.35 -5.75
N ILE A 18 -6.53 11.77 -6.79
CA ILE A 18 -6.33 13.19 -7.09
C ILE A 18 -7.62 13.85 -7.56
N THR A 19 -8.39 13.23 -8.45
CA THR A 19 -9.62 13.85 -8.99
C THR A 19 -10.75 13.90 -7.98
N THR A 20 -10.85 12.93 -7.07
CA THR A 20 -11.94 12.87 -6.08
C THR A 20 -11.70 13.79 -4.87
N GLY A 21 -10.44 14.07 -4.50
CA GLY A 21 -10.15 14.85 -3.30
C GLY A 21 -8.96 15.82 -3.37
N GLY A 22 -8.33 16.00 -4.53
CA GLY A 22 -7.16 16.87 -4.69
C GLY A 22 -5.96 16.43 -3.86
N LEU A 23 -5.14 17.37 -3.40
CA LEU A 23 -3.93 17.07 -2.61
C LEU A 23 -4.24 16.41 -1.26
N LEU A 24 -5.31 16.86 -0.58
CA LEU A 24 -5.73 16.25 0.69
C LEU A 24 -6.32 14.85 0.48
N GLY A 25 -7.05 14.63 -0.61
CA GLY A 25 -7.53 13.32 -1.02
C GLY A 25 -6.39 12.33 -1.30
N LEU A 26 -5.31 12.79 -1.94
CA LEU A 26 -4.10 12.00 -2.14
C LEU A 26 -3.45 11.63 -0.80
N LEU A 27 -3.24 12.59 0.11
CA LEU A 27 -2.67 12.29 1.43
C LEU A 27 -3.51 11.26 2.19
N LEU A 28 -4.84 11.44 2.23
CA LEU A 28 -5.74 10.48 2.88
C LEU A 28 -5.70 9.11 2.20
N ALA A 29 -5.68 9.05 0.86
CA ALA A 29 -5.59 7.80 0.12
C ALA A 29 -4.29 7.05 0.40
N VAL A 30 -3.15 7.76 0.49
CA VAL A 30 -1.87 7.17 0.86
C VAL A 30 -1.90 6.65 2.29
N VAL A 31 -2.38 7.45 3.25
CA VAL A 31 -2.45 7.03 4.66
C VAL A 31 -3.37 5.81 4.81
N LEU A 32 -4.59 5.89 4.31
CA LEU A 32 -5.58 4.82 4.45
C LEU A 32 -5.18 3.56 3.66
N GLY A 33 -4.62 3.72 2.46
CA GLY A 33 -4.10 2.61 1.66
C GLY A 33 -2.93 1.90 2.35
N THR A 34 -2.00 2.66 2.96
CA THR A 34 -0.87 2.09 3.71
C THR A 34 -1.34 1.37 4.96
N VAL A 35 -2.28 1.96 5.71
CA VAL A 35 -2.88 1.32 6.89
C VAL A 35 -3.63 0.05 6.50
N GLY A 36 -4.44 0.10 5.43
CA GLY A 36 -5.17 -1.06 4.93
C GLY A 36 -4.24 -2.18 4.46
N TYR A 37 -3.14 -1.84 3.79
CA TYR A 37 -2.10 -2.81 3.40
C TYR A 37 -1.43 -3.47 4.60
N LEU A 38 -1.06 -2.67 5.62
CA LEU A 38 -0.43 -3.19 6.84
C LEU A 38 -1.38 -4.09 7.64
N VAL A 39 -2.64 -3.68 7.79
CA VAL A 39 -3.66 -4.46 8.50
C VAL A 39 -3.99 -5.74 7.73
N GLY A 40 -4.20 -5.66 6.42
CA GLY A 40 -4.47 -6.82 5.57
C GLY A 40 -3.31 -7.82 5.58
N GLY A 41 -2.08 -7.32 5.44
CA GLY A 41 -0.88 -8.14 5.54
C GLY A 41 -0.68 -8.80 6.90
N HIS A 42 -1.11 -8.15 7.98
CA HIS A 42 -1.08 -8.73 9.32
C HIS A 42 -2.13 -9.83 9.52
N VAL A 43 -3.31 -9.68 8.90
CA VAL A 43 -4.41 -10.67 8.97
C VAL A 43 -4.11 -11.90 8.12
N ASP A 44 -3.53 -11.73 6.93
CA ASP A 44 -3.14 -12.85 6.06
C ASP A 44 -1.92 -13.63 6.58
N GLY A 45 -1.23 -13.14 7.62
CA GLY A 45 -0.04 -13.78 8.18
C GLY A 45 1.21 -13.73 7.27
N GLU A 46 1.09 -13.12 6.10
CA GLU A 46 2.16 -12.99 5.10
C GLU A 46 3.10 -11.81 5.40
N VAL A 47 2.57 -10.74 6.01
CA VAL A 47 3.39 -9.69 6.62
C VAL A 47 3.66 -10.10 8.06
N ASP A 48 4.56 -11.07 8.22
CA ASP A 48 5.11 -11.41 9.52
C ASP A 48 6.04 -10.27 9.97
N VAL A 49 5.44 -9.26 10.59
CA VAL A 49 6.13 -8.13 11.25
C VAL A 49 7.20 -8.64 12.23
N ARG A 50 7.03 -9.87 12.75
CA ARG A 50 7.99 -10.59 13.60
C ARG A 50 9.15 -11.19 12.79
N ALA A 51 8.92 -11.76 11.61
CA ALA A 51 9.99 -12.22 10.71
C ALA A 51 10.85 -11.05 10.19
N MET A 52 10.22 -9.92 9.85
CA MET A 52 10.93 -8.71 9.41
C MET A 52 11.78 -8.08 10.54
N MET A 53 11.41 -8.26 11.82
CA MET A 53 12.26 -7.92 12.97
C MET A 53 13.32 -8.98 13.32
N ARG A 54 13.11 -10.25 12.95
CA ARG A 54 14.05 -11.34 13.22
C ARG A 54 15.20 -11.40 12.22
N GLY A 55 14.95 -11.09 10.94
CA GLY A 55 15.97 -11.07 9.89
C GLY A 55 17.02 -9.95 9.97
N ARG A 56 16.95 -9.06 10.98
CA ARG A 56 17.99 -8.05 11.26
C ARG A 56 18.95 -8.45 12.41
N ARG A 57 18.99 -9.72 12.79
CA ARG A 57 19.89 -10.23 13.85
C ARG A 57 20.85 -11.32 13.34
N GLU A 58 21.36 -11.15 12.13
CA GLU A 58 22.48 -11.93 11.62
C GLU A 58 23.36 -11.07 10.70
#